data_AF-A0AAV6VWB1-F1
#
_entry.id   AF-A0AAV6VWB1-F1
#
_cell.length_a   1.000
_cell.length_b   1.000
_cell.length_c   1.000
_cell.angle_alpha   90.00
_cell.angle_beta   90.00
_cell.angle_gamma   90.00
#
_symmetry.space_group_name_H-M   'P 1'
#
loop_
_entity.id
_entity.type
_entity.pdbx_description
1 polymer ?
#
loop_
_entity_poly.entity_id
_entity_poly.type
_entity_poly.pdbx_seq_one_letter_code
_entity_poly.pdbx_strand_id
1 'polypeptide(L)'
;MDEDGNCSTCTARKGPNTRTRERLQRYNVRAPFERITIDVLGSLPQTTNGNKYILVVLDYFTKWPEAYVILNQEATTVAEAMLQDWICRFRVPLLLHSDQGTNFTSAVFTILMDLLGVTKTCTTHLHPQSDGMIED
;
A
#
# COMPACT_ATOMS: atom_id res chain seq x y z
N MET A 1 7.27 18.38 50.01
CA MET A 1 8.37 18.95 49.22
C MET A 1 9.46 17.92 49.25
N ASP A 2 9.61 17.19 48.15
CA ASP A 2 10.86 16.57 47.72
C ASP A 2 10.70 16.43 46.20
N GLU A 3 11.37 17.34 45.50
CA GLU A 3 11.64 17.29 44.07
C GLU A 3 12.57 16.11 43.79
N ASP A 4 12.50 15.54 42.59
CA ASP A 4 13.69 15.19 41.79
C ASP A 4 13.34 14.23 40.64
N GLY A 5 12.77 14.84 39.59
CA GLY A 5 12.68 14.24 38.25
C GLY A 5 14.00 14.30 37.48
N ASN A 6 15.16 14.21 38.14
CA ASN A 6 16.47 14.35 37.51
C ASN A 6 17.40 13.17 37.80
N CYS A 7 16.92 11.96 37.51
CA CYS A 7 17.77 10.79 37.48
C CYS A 7 18.57 10.77 36.16
N SER A 8 19.88 10.95 36.23
CA SER A 8 20.80 10.95 35.08
C SER A 8 20.76 9.65 34.25
N THR A 9 20.41 8.52 34.89
CA THR A 9 20.20 7.25 34.19
C THR A 9 18.86 7.18 33.44
N CYS A 10 17.85 7.94 33.86
CA CYS A 10 16.56 8.05 33.16
C CYS A 10 16.64 8.98 31.95
N THR A 11 17.45 10.05 32.03
CA THR A 11 17.66 10.98 30.91
C THR A 11 18.49 10.33 29.80
N ALA A 12 19.48 9.48 30.14
CA ALA A 12 20.30 8.76 29.18
C ALA A 12 19.55 7.69 28.36
N ARG A 13 18.39 7.19 28.85
CA ARG A 13 17.53 6.23 28.14
C ARG A 13 16.47 6.88 27.25
N LYS A 14 16.25 8.19 27.37
CA LYS A 14 15.43 8.93 26.43
C LYS A 14 16.27 9.18 25.18
N GLY A 15 16.27 8.20 24.28
CA GLY A 15 16.76 8.40 22.91
C GLY A 15 16.14 9.66 22.31
N PRO A 16 16.80 10.29 21.32
CA PRO A 16 16.33 11.54 20.75
C PRO A 16 14.85 11.39 20.34
N ASN A 17 13.98 12.17 20.99
CA ASN A 17 12.57 12.26 20.62
C ASN A 17 12.42 13.14 19.37
N THR A 18 13.21 12.84 18.35
CA THR A 18 13.00 13.34 17.01
C THR A 18 12.07 12.36 16.33
N ARG A 19 10.80 12.37 16.74
CA ARG A 19 9.74 11.99 15.80
C ARG A 19 9.76 13.08 14.73
N THR A 20 10.63 12.94 13.74
CA THR A 20 10.49 13.65 12.48
C THR A 20 9.17 13.15 11.93
N ARG A 21 8.08 13.89 12.21
CA ARG A 21 6.84 13.74 11.46
C ARG A 21 7.20 14.12 10.04
N GLU A 22 7.62 13.14 9.25
CA GLU A 22 7.75 13.32 7.83
C GLU A 22 6.42 13.86 7.34
N ARG A 23 6.47 15.01 6.69
CA ARG A 23 5.28 15.68 6.17
C ARG A 23 4.67 14.70 5.17
N LEU A 24 3.51 14.11 5.50
CA LEU A 24 2.68 13.36 4.56
C LEU A 24 2.62 14.19 3.28
N GLN A 25 3.33 13.74 2.24
CA GLN A 25 3.29 14.45 0.97
C GLN A 25 1.86 14.28 0.44
N ARG A 26 1.07 15.33 0.60
CA ARG A 26 -0.24 15.45 -0.05
C ARG A 26 0.01 15.53 -1.54
N TYR A 27 0.04 14.38 -2.19
CA TYR A 27 -0.05 14.32 -3.63
C TYR A 27 -1.49 14.69 -4.00
N ASN A 28 -1.68 15.88 -4.56
CA ASN A 28 -2.98 16.31 -5.05
C ASN A 28 -3.31 15.53 -6.32
N VAL A 29 -4.15 14.51 -6.17
CA VAL A 29 -4.78 13.80 -7.30
C VAL A 29 -5.88 14.71 -7.86
N ARG A 30 -5.94 14.87 -9.17
CA ARG A 30 -6.77 15.89 -9.85
C ARG A 30 -7.97 15.26 -10.57
N ALA A 31 -7.93 13.97 -10.87
CA ALA A 31 -9.01 13.26 -11.55
C ALA A 31 -9.12 11.78 -11.10
N PRO A 32 -10.29 11.14 -11.33
CA PRO A 32 -10.46 9.71 -11.10
C PRO A 32 -9.42 8.87 -11.86
N PHE A 33 -8.97 7.79 -11.22
CA PHE A 33 -8.04 6.80 -11.75
C PHE A 33 -6.61 7.30 -12.01
N GLU A 34 -6.28 8.56 -11.69
CA GLU A 34 -4.91 9.06 -11.82
C GLU A 34 -3.94 8.37 -10.86
N ARG A 35 -4.39 8.15 -9.62
CA ARG A 35 -3.62 7.46 -8.58
C ARG A 35 -4.48 6.41 -7.94
N ILE A 36 -3.95 5.20 -7.87
CA ILE A 36 -4.56 4.10 -7.14
C ILE A 36 -3.63 3.63 -6.02
N THR A 37 -4.22 3.03 -5.00
CA THR A 37 -3.49 2.21 -4.04
C THR A 37 -3.96 0.77 -4.14
N ILE A 38 -3.04 -0.17 -3.98
CA ILE A 38 -3.33 -1.60 -4.00
C ILE A 38 -2.83 -2.26 -2.73
N ASP A 39 -3.57 -3.25 -2.25
CA ASP A 39 -3.24 -4.06 -1.09
C ASP A 39 -3.76 -5.50 -1.29
N VAL A 40 -3.13 -6.49 -0.66
CA VAL A 40 -3.62 -7.87 -0.65
C VAL A 40 -4.03 -8.26 0.75
N LEU A 41 -5.35 -8.38 0.94
CA LEU A 41 -5.92 -8.95 2.14
C LEU A 41 -5.78 -10.48 2.09
N GLY A 42 -5.25 -11.07 3.17
CA GLY A 42 -4.94 -12.49 3.23
C GLY A 42 -5.32 -13.17 4.52
N SER A 43 -5.16 -14.50 4.50
CA SER A 43 -5.54 -15.43 5.59
C SER A 43 -7.04 -15.72 5.70
N LEU A 44 -7.77 -15.59 4.59
CA LEU A 44 -9.19 -15.92 4.58
C LEU A 44 -9.41 -17.45 4.55
N PRO A 45 -10.58 -17.93 5.01
CA PRO A 45 -10.98 -19.32 4.80
C PRO A 45 -10.93 -19.64 3.29
N GLN A 46 -10.27 -20.75 2.96
CA GLN A 46 -10.14 -21.18 1.58
C GLN A 46 -11.51 -21.60 1.03
N THR A 47 -11.91 -20.99 -0.09
CA THR A 47 -13.13 -21.41 -0.81
C THR A 47 -12.95 -22.78 -1.46
N THR A 48 -14.06 -23.39 -1.91
CA THR A 48 -14.03 -24.66 -2.67
C THR A 48 -13.18 -24.57 -3.93
N ASN A 49 -13.03 -23.37 -4.50
CA ASN A 49 -12.27 -23.12 -5.71
C ASN A 49 -10.79 -22.77 -5.44
N GLY A 50 -10.34 -22.84 -4.18
CA GLY A 50 -8.94 -22.62 -3.80
C GLY A 50 -8.57 -21.17 -3.51
N ASN A 51 -9.48 -20.21 -3.71
CA ASN A 51 -9.21 -18.81 -3.41
C ASN A 51 -9.02 -18.56 -1.91
N LYS A 52 -8.02 -17.73 -1.56
CA LYS A 52 -7.63 -17.45 -0.17
C LYS A 52 -7.30 -15.98 0.10
N TYR A 53 -7.24 -15.17 -0.95
CA TYR A 53 -6.77 -13.78 -0.88
C TYR A 53 -7.70 -12.86 -1.68
N ILE A 54 -7.66 -11.58 -1.33
CA ILE A 54 -8.38 -10.52 -2.04
C ILE A 54 -7.38 -9.41 -2.36
N LEU A 55 -7.21 -9.10 -3.64
CA LEU A 55 -6.56 -7.88 -4.10
C LEU A 55 -7.57 -6.74 -4.00
N VAL A 56 -7.26 -5.73 -3.20
CA VAL A 56 -8.05 -4.50 -3.10
C VAL A 56 -7.36 -3.42 -3.92
N VAL A 57 -8.14 -2.70 -4.72
CA VAL A 57 -7.69 -1.52 -5.47
C VAL A 57 -8.58 -0.35 -5.11
N LEU A 58 -8.00 0.74 -4.65
CA LEU A 58 -8.73 1.94 -4.25
C LEU A 58 -8.29 3.13 -5.11
N ASP A 59 -9.24 3.77 -5.78
CA ASP A 59 -8.99 5.05 -6.45
C ASP A 59 -8.84 6.18 -5.44
N TYR A 60 -7.72 6.90 -5.50
CA TYR A 60 -7.39 7.89 -4.49
C TYR A 60 -8.26 9.16 -4.59
N PHE A 61 -8.78 9.49 -5.78
CA PHE A 61 -9.60 10.68 -6.01
C PHE A 61 -11.05 10.47 -5.60
N THR A 62 -11.71 9.45 -6.15
CA THR A 62 -13.12 9.15 -5.87
C THR A 62 -13.34 8.40 -4.57
N LYS A 63 -12.28 7.79 -4.00
CA LYS A 63 -12.35 6.83 -2.90
C LYS A 63 -13.15 5.57 -3.24
N TRP A 64 -13.22 5.22 -4.52
CA TRP A 64 -13.91 4.02 -5.00
C TRP A 64 -13.07 2.76 -4.80
N PRO A 65 -13.54 1.76 -4.02
CA PRO A 65 -12.85 0.50 -3.84
C PRO A 65 -13.34 -0.58 -4.84
N GLU A 66 -12.42 -1.37 -5.36
CA GLU A 66 -12.68 -2.63 -6.04
C GLU A 66 -11.95 -3.76 -5.31
N ALA A 67 -12.55 -4.95 -5.26
CA ALA A 67 -12.00 -6.12 -4.61
C ALA A 67 -12.04 -7.32 -5.55
N TYR A 68 -10.89 -7.94 -5.77
CA TYR A 68 -10.69 -9.05 -6.69
C TYR A 68 -10.19 -10.27 -5.94
N VAL A 69 -10.87 -11.39 -6.11
CA VAL A 69 -10.50 -12.64 -5.45
C VAL A 69 -9.32 -13.26 -6.20
N ILE A 70 -8.25 -13.60 -5.49
CA ILE A 70 -7.05 -14.21 -6.07
C ILE A 70 -6.65 -15.51 -5.33
N LEU A 71 -6.03 -16.43 -6.07
CA LEU A 71 -5.65 -17.76 -5.57
C LEU A 71 -4.48 -17.70 -4.60
N ASN A 72 -3.46 -16.91 -4.95
CA ASN A 72 -2.25 -16.74 -4.19
C ASN A 72 -1.78 -15.29 -4.30
N GLN A 73 -0.77 -14.91 -3.53
CA GLN A 73 -0.21 -13.56 -3.63
C GLN A 73 0.93 -13.48 -4.65
N GLU A 74 1.17 -14.49 -5.48
CA GLU A 74 2.30 -14.45 -6.42
C GLU A 74 2.17 -13.26 -7.36
N ALA A 75 3.32 -12.69 -7.71
CA ALA A 75 3.41 -11.52 -8.56
C ALA A 75 2.67 -11.65 -9.90
N THR A 76 2.72 -12.82 -10.52
CA THR A 76 2.03 -13.14 -11.78
C THR A 76 0.52 -13.07 -11.59
N THR A 77 -0.01 -13.70 -10.54
CA THR A 77 -1.44 -13.66 -10.19
C THR A 77 -1.93 -12.24 -9.96
N VAL A 78 -1.16 -11.45 -9.20
CA VAL A 78 -1.50 -10.05 -8.93
C VAL A 78 -1.42 -9.19 -10.20
N ALA A 79 -0.40 -9.41 -11.04
CA ALA A 79 -0.25 -8.71 -12.31
C ALA A 79 -1.38 -9.02 -13.29
N GLU A 80 -1.80 -10.29 -13.38
CA GLU A 80 -2.93 -10.74 -14.19
C GLU A 80 -4.24 -10.10 -13.73
N ALA A 81 -4.54 -10.15 -12.43
CA ALA A 81 -5.71 -9.50 -11.86
C ALA A 81 -5.69 -7.98 -12.10
N MET A 82 -4.55 -7.33 -11.87
CA MET A 82 -4.40 -5.89 -12.13
C MET A 82 -4.67 -5.54 -13.61
N LEU A 83 -4.16 -6.35 -14.54
CA LEU A 83 -4.37 -6.13 -15.97
C LEU A 83 -5.83 -6.38 -16.38
N GLN A 84 -6.36 -7.56 -16.07
CA GLN A 84 -7.66 -8.02 -16.55
C GLN A 84 -8.82 -7.33 -15.81
N ASP A 85 -8.73 -7.22 -14.49
CA ASP A 85 -9.86 -6.79 -13.67
C ASP A 85 -9.88 -5.27 -13.45
N TRP A 86 -8.72 -4.60 -13.44
CA TRP A 86 -8.65 -3.14 -13.32
C TRP A 86 -8.38 -2.45 -14.64
N ILE A 87 -7.22 -2.68 -15.25
CA ILE A 87 -6.75 -1.86 -16.39
C ILE A 87 -7.68 -2.02 -17.61
N CYS A 88 -8.10 -3.23 -17.94
CA CYS A 88 -9.01 -3.49 -19.05
C CYS A 88 -10.43 -2.96 -18.83
N ARG A 89 -10.87 -2.81 -17.57
CA ARG A 89 -12.23 -2.34 -17.21
C ARG A 89 -12.30 -0.83 -17.03
N PHE A 90 -11.25 -0.23 -16.48
CA PHE A 90 -11.20 1.19 -16.14
C PHE A 90 -10.17 1.89 -17.03
N ARG A 91 -9.05 2.31 -16.45
CA ARG A 91 -7.96 3.02 -17.13
C ARG A 91 -6.63 2.64 -16.52
N VAL A 92 -5.57 2.84 -17.31
CA VAL A 92 -4.20 2.78 -16.82
C VAL A 92 -3.97 3.98 -15.89
N PRO A 93 -3.59 3.76 -14.61
CA PRO A 93 -3.31 4.85 -13.69
C PRO A 93 -1.97 5.52 -14.02
N LEU A 94 -1.77 6.76 -13.58
CA LEU A 94 -0.45 7.41 -13.67
C LEU A 94 0.46 6.94 -12.55
N LEU A 95 -0.11 6.79 -11.34
CA LEU A 95 0.61 6.32 -10.16
C LEU A 95 -0.09 5.13 -9.53
N LEU A 96 0.71 4.13 -9.18
CA LEU A 96 0.30 2.99 -8.38
C LEU A 96 1.08 3.01 -7.06
N HIS A 97 0.37 3.04 -5.96
CA HIS A 97 0.93 2.89 -4.62
C HIS A 97 0.66 1.49 -4.10
N SER A 98 1.66 0.81 -3.56
CA SER A 98 1.48 -0.47 -2.87
C SER A 98 2.20 -0.45 -1.53
N ASP A 99 1.89 -1.39 -0.65
CA ASP A 99 2.79 -1.72 0.44
C ASP A 99 4.11 -2.34 -0.11
N GLN A 100 5.05 -2.63 0.78
CA GLN A 100 6.31 -3.31 0.42
C GLN A 100 6.17 -4.84 0.27
N GLY A 101 4.96 -5.39 0.10
CA GLY A 101 4.78 -6.80 -0.18
C GLY A 101 5.64 -7.25 -1.36
N THR A 102 6.36 -8.36 -1.20
CA THR A 102 7.26 -8.96 -2.22
C THR A 102 6.58 -9.19 -3.56
N ASN A 103 5.26 -9.34 -3.52
CA ASN A 103 4.40 -9.61 -4.66
C ASN A 103 4.41 -8.45 -5.65
N PHE A 104 4.38 -7.22 -5.12
CA PHE A 104 4.34 -6.02 -5.93
C PHE A 104 5.73 -5.59 -6.38
N THR A 105 6.80 -6.00 -5.70
CA THR A 105 8.20 -5.59 -6.02
C THR A 105 8.93 -6.55 -6.97
N SER A 106 8.23 -7.60 -7.44
CA SER A 106 8.79 -8.55 -8.41
C SER A 106 9.14 -7.93 -9.77
N ALA A 107 10.02 -8.59 -10.51
CA ALA A 107 10.39 -8.20 -11.87
C ALA A 107 9.18 -8.20 -12.82
N VAL A 108 8.29 -9.19 -12.72
CA VAL A 108 7.10 -9.31 -13.58
C VAL A 108 6.18 -8.10 -13.40
N PHE A 109 5.87 -7.74 -12.15
CA PHE A 109 5.00 -6.61 -11.87
C PHE A 109 5.65 -5.29 -12.30
N THR A 110 6.96 -5.16 -12.06
CA THR A 110 7.73 -3.98 -12.48
C THR A 110 7.72 -3.80 -14.00
N ILE A 111 8.02 -4.86 -14.76
CA ILE A 111 7.99 -4.83 -16.23
C ILE A 111 6.60 -4.47 -16.75
N LEU A 112 5.53 -5.01 -16.15
CA LEU A 112 4.17 -4.66 -16.53
C LEU A 112 3.89 -3.16 -16.30
N MET A 113 4.27 -2.61 -15.15
CA MET A 113 4.09 -1.18 -14.87
C MET A 113 4.89 -0.31 -15.85
N ASP A 114 6.12 -0.69 -16.17
CA ASP A 114 6.96 0.03 -17.13
C ASP A 114 6.35 0.02 -18.54
N LEU A 115 5.85 -1.13 -19.01
CA LEU A 115 5.19 -1.25 -20.32
C LEU A 115 3.93 -0.39 -20.42
N LEU A 116 3.23 -0.21 -19.31
CA LEU A 116 2.02 0.61 -19.22
C LEU A 116 2.32 2.10 -18.94
N GLY A 117 3.58 2.45 -18.67
CA GLY A 117 3.98 3.81 -18.28
C GLY A 117 3.49 4.23 -16.90
N VAL A 118 3.22 3.27 -16.00
CA VAL A 118 2.72 3.51 -14.64
C VAL A 118 3.90 3.76 -13.70
N THR A 119 3.90 4.88 -12.99
CA THR A 119 4.90 5.13 -11.94
C THR A 119 4.49 4.39 -10.67
N LYS A 120 5.28 3.38 -10.28
CA LYS A 120 5.08 2.67 -9.02
C LYS A 120 5.77 3.38 -7.86
N THR A 121 5.07 3.44 -6.72
CA THR A 121 5.59 3.89 -5.42
C THR A 121 5.27 2.84 -4.35
N CYS A 122 6.04 2.80 -3.25
CA CYS A 122 5.75 1.93 -2.12
C CYS A 122 5.94 2.65 -0.78
N THR A 123 5.30 2.14 0.29
CA THR A 123 5.53 2.62 1.66
C THR A 123 7.01 2.47 2.05
N THR A 124 7.56 3.35 2.88
CA THR A 124 8.91 3.15 3.46
C THR A 124 8.79 2.23 4.68
N HIS A 125 9.82 1.41 4.96
CA HIS A 125 9.84 0.39 6.04
C HIS A 125 9.50 0.89 7.47
N LEU A 126 9.23 2.18 7.68
CA LEU A 126 9.14 2.83 9.00
C LEU A 126 7.79 3.49 9.33
N HIS A 127 6.75 3.41 8.49
CA HIS A 127 5.50 4.16 8.74
C HIS A 127 4.19 3.39 8.42
N PRO A 128 3.72 2.50 9.31
CA PRO A 128 2.38 1.88 9.20
C PRO A 128 1.21 2.87 9.34
N GLN A 129 1.46 4.14 9.65
CA GLN A 129 0.42 5.18 9.73
C GLN A 129 0.01 5.80 8.38
N SER A 130 0.69 5.46 7.29
CA SER A 130 0.36 6.01 5.95
C SER A 130 -0.77 5.24 5.24
N ASP A 131 -1.09 4.03 5.72
CA ASP A 131 -2.14 3.15 5.16
C ASP A 131 -3.54 3.41 5.77
N GLY A 132 -3.65 4.39 6.67
CA GLY A 132 -4.92 4.78 7.31
C GLY A 132 -5.96 5.45 6.39
N MET A 133 -5.90 5.22 5.08
CA MET A 133 -6.97 5.59 4.13
C MET A 133 -7.86 4.40 3.75
N ILE A 134 -7.57 3.19 4.25
CA ILE A 134 -8.35 1.98 3.98
C ILE A 134 -9.31 1.62 5.15
N GLU A 135 -9.25 2.35 6.28
CA GLU A 135 -10.00 1.99 7.50
C GLU A 135 -11.17 2.90 7.89
N ASP A 136 -11.51 3.94 7.11
CA ASP A 136 -12.66 4.83 7.41
C ASP A 136 -13.81 4.70 6.40
#